data_AF-A0A2M6ZHG9-F1
#
_entry.id   AF-A0A2M6ZHG9-F1
#
_cell.length_a   1.000
_cell.length_b   1.000
_cell.length_c   1.000
_cell.angle_alpha   90.00
_cell.angle_beta   90.00
_cell.angle_gamma   90.00
#
_symmetry.space_group_name_H-M   'P 1'
#
loop_
_entity.id
_entity.type
_entity.pdbx_description
1 polymer ?
#
loop_
_entity_poly.entity_id
_entity_poly.type
_entity_poly.pdbx_seq_one_letter_code
_entity_poly.pdbx_strand_id
1 'polypeptide(L)'
;MNMRQEFRQLKRYYQENEFGKIFKHKLGIYFLKMRSISRVELLRRFAKELSIKVDEIKAKNDELFEFMFCKNIENDRIDEFIKQIYAIERKERVKNENYLYSQLYKLKVFDWGGFYQNAVERTIVDNYVKKIQDYEQLCNSIENDINPRLQGYILCSWYNHWTSILIEDMFKDYPSLLPAVGLIKKVDFFWKDFPFDLKVTHFPDGFMQLKRSELELSPELTELKRFARENNIPYDRNANNKEIFSELLTRISEDTSKEAKEFIREFHRLRKKIILNTIKNPTELIKWFYEEQGVRRFDAANRFFLVLVDLENLEDSWKLKRNKKLLHEKVNECLDNNRSMDFEKLKISFNWQDRTYTTYATTLFILK
;
A
#
# COMPACT_ATOMS: atom_id res chain seq x y z
N MET A 1 -35.40 11.21 10.02
CA MET A 1 -34.11 11.61 9.42
C MET A 1 -34.30 11.82 7.93
N ASN A 2 -33.90 12.97 7.37
CA ASN A 2 -34.08 13.25 5.94
C ASN A 2 -32.98 12.54 5.11
N MET A 3 -33.26 11.32 4.64
CA MET A 3 -32.28 10.47 3.93
C MET A 3 -31.62 11.15 2.72
N ARG A 4 -32.37 11.97 1.99
CA ARG A 4 -31.85 12.69 0.81
C ARG A 4 -30.82 13.75 1.20
N GLN A 5 -31.05 14.45 2.30
CA GLN A 5 -30.08 15.43 2.81
C GLN A 5 -28.81 14.73 3.33
N GLU A 6 -28.98 13.63 4.07
CA GLU A 6 -27.88 12.80 4.57
C GLU A 6 -27.01 12.25 3.42
N PHE A 7 -27.65 11.75 2.35
CA PHE A 7 -26.95 11.30 1.14
C PHE A 7 -26.10 12.40 0.52
N ARG A 8 -26.69 13.59 0.30
CA ARG A 8 -25.99 14.72 -0.33
C ARG A 8 -24.80 15.17 0.49
N GLN A 9 -24.94 15.18 1.82
CA GLN A 9 -23.85 15.51 2.74
C GLN A 9 -22.71 14.48 2.65
N LEU A 10 -23.01 13.19 2.75
CA LEU A 10 -22.01 12.12 2.64
C LEU A 10 -21.33 12.07 1.28
N LYS A 11 -22.10 12.29 0.21
CA LYS A 11 -21.58 12.40 -1.15
C LYS A 11 -20.60 13.56 -1.29
N ARG A 12 -20.91 14.73 -0.71
CA ARG A 12 -19.99 15.87 -0.68
C ARG A 12 -18.70 15.52 0.06
N TYR A 13 -18.79 14.96 1.26
CA TYR A 13 -17.60 14.52 2.01
C TYR A 13 -16.74 13.52 1.21
N TYR A 14 -17.36 12.60 0.48
CA TYR A 14 -16.65 11.64 -0.37
C TYR A 14 -15.95 12.30 -1.56
N GLN A 15 -16.57 13.32 -2.16
CA GLN A 15 -16.00 14.08 -3.27
C GLN A 15 -14.82 14.96 -2.81
N GLU A 16 -14.92 15.55 -1.62
CA GLU A 16 -13.92 16.41 -1.00
C GLU A 16 -12.79 15.62 -0.28
N ASN A 17 -12.81 14.27 -0.34
CA ASN A 17 -11.91 13.36 0.37
C ASN A 17 -11.91 13.55 1.92
N GLU A 18 -13.02 14.01 2.49
CA GLU A 18 -13.20 14.18 3.94
C GLU A 18 -13.65 12.87 4.62
N PHE A 19 -12.92 11.77 4.39
CA PHE A 19 -13.28 10.43 4.88
C PHE A 19 -13.43 10.36 6.41
N GLY A 20 -12.66 11.14 7.16
CA GLY A 20 -12.81 11.23 8.61
C GLY A 20 -14.21 11.70 9.06
N LYS A 21 -14.90 12.51 8.25
CA LYS A 21 -16.30 12.91 8.52
C LYS A 21 -17.28 11.78 8.17
N ILE A 22 -17.01 11.02 7.11
CA ILE A 22 -17.82 9.85 6.72
C ILE A 22 -17.75 8.78 7.81
N PHE A 23 -16.56 8.42 8.28
CA PHE A 23 -16.38 7.35 9.27
C PHE A 23 -17.04 7.66 10.62
N LYS A 24 -17.14 8.94 11.00
CA LYS A 24 -17.84 9.38 12.23
C LYS A 24 -19.35 9.55 12.06
N HIS A 25 -19.85 9.44 10.83
CA HIS A 25 -21.25 9.66 10.53
C HIS A 25 -22.08 8.38 10.74
N LYS A 26 -23.23 8.49 11.40
CA LYS A 26 -24.18 7.38 11.67
C LYS A 26 -24.56 6.55 10.43
N LEU A 27 -24.64 7.19 9.26
CA LEU A 27 -24.94 6.56 7.96
C LEU A 27 -23.69 6.36 7.08
N GLY A 28 -22.51 6.64 7.61
CA GLY A 28 -21.26 6.60 6.85
C GLY A 28 -20.93 5.21 6.30
N ILE A 29 -21.05 4.18 7.14
CA ILE A 29 -20.80 2.80 6.73
C ILE A 29 -21.84 2.35 5.70
N TYR A 30 -23.13 2.60 5.96
CA TYR A 30 -24.20 2.34 5.01
C TYR A 30 -23.95 3.02 3.65
N PHE A 31 -23.51 4.29 3.66
CA PHE A 31 -23.11 5.00 2.44
C PHE A 31 -21.94 4.34 1.72
N LEU A 32 -20.89 3.91 2.44
CA LEU A 32 -19.72 3.27 1.83
C LEU A 32 -20.06 1.90 1.25
N LYS A 33 -20.87 1.09 1.94
CA LYS A 33 -21.39 -0.19 1.44
C LYS A 33 -22.22 0.03 0.17
N MET A 34 -23.20 0.94 0.19
CA MET A 34 -23.99 1.28 -0.99
C MET A 34 -23.14 1.87 -2.12
N ARG A 35 -22.09 2.64 -1.79
CA ARG A 35 -21.13 3.19 -2.76
C ARG A 35 -20.37 2.08 -3.46
N SER A 36 -20.05 0.96 -2.80
CA SER A 36 -19.38 -0.19 -3.42
C SER A 36 -20.18 -0.80 -4.57
N ILE A 37 -21.51 -0.76 -4.49
CA ILE A 37 -22.41 -1.31 -5.52
C ILE A 37 -23.09 -0.23 -6.37
N SER A 38 -22.61 1.02 -6.33
CA SER A 38 -23.30 2.17 -6.94
C SER A 38 -23.21 2.30 -8.47
N ARG A 39 -22.57 1.35 -9.16
CA ARG A 39 -22.61 1.29 -10.63
C ARG A 39 -24.05 0.96 -11.07
N VAL A 40 -24.56 1.65 -12.09
CA VAL A 40 -25.97 1.48 -12.55
C VAL A 40 -26.38 0.03 -12.73
N GLU A 41 -25.54 -0.80 -13.36
CA GLU A 41 -25.83 -2.22 -13.58
C GLU A 41 -26.04 -2.98 -12.25
N LEU A 42 -25.16 -2.77 -11.27
CA LEU A 42 -25.24 -3.38 -9.96
C LEU A 42 -26.45 -2.87 -9.16
N LEU A 43 -26.71 -1.56 -9.17
CA LEU A 43 -27.88 -0.99 -8.49
C LEU A 43 -29.20 -1.49 -9.08
N ARG A 44 -29.30 -1.63 -10.40
CA ARG A 44 -30.51 -2.18 -11.05
C ARG A 44 -30.68 -3.65 -10.72
N ARG A 45 -29.59 -4.44 -10.70
CA ARG A 45 -29.65 -5.83 -10.25
C ARG A 45 -30.09 -5.94 -8.79
N PHE A 46 -29.51 -5.13 -7.90
CA PHE A 46 -29.88 -5.11 -6.49
C PHE A 46 -31.34 -4.71 -6.28
N ALA A 47 -31.80 -3.67 -6.99
CA ALA A 47 -33.20 -3.25 -6.98
C ALA A 47 -34.15 -4.38 -7.41
N LYS A 48 -33.79 -5.13 -8.45
CA LYS A 48 -34.54 -6.30 -8.91
C LYS A 48 -34.61 -7.40 -7.84
N GLU A 49 -33.49 -7.72 -7.18
CA GLU A 49 -33.45 -8.72 -6.09
C GLU A 49 -34.34 -8.31 -4.89
N LEU A 50 -34.48 -7.01 -4.65
CA LEU A 50 -35.35 -6.45 -3.62
C LEU A 50 -36.78 -6.15 -4.09
N SER A 51 -37.13 -6.47 -5.34
CA SER A 51 -38.43 -6.11 -5.95
C SER A 51 -38.76 -4.60 -5.91
N ILE A 52 -37.73 -3.75 -5.97
CA ILE A 52 -37.86 -2.28 -6.02
C ILE A 52 -37.93 -1.85 -7.49
N LYS A 53 -39.04 -1.20 -7.87
CA LYS A 53 -39.22 -0.65 -9.22
C LYS A 53 -38.29 0.55 -9.46
N VAL A 54 -37.40 0.43 -10.45
CA VAL A 54 -36.43 1.46 -10.85
C VAL A 54 -36.39 1.73 -12.36
N ASP A 55 -37.31 1.12 -13.12
CA ASP A 55 -37.31 1.17 -14.59
C ASP A 55 -37.65 2.55 -15.13
N GLU A 56 -38.47 3.32 -14.40
CA GLU A 56 -38.86 4.68 -14.73
C GLU A 56 -37.77 5.71 -14.41
N ILE A 57 -36.75 5.31 -13.64
CA ILE A 57 -35.61 6.18 -13.29
C ILE A 57 -34.67 6.21 -14.50
N LYS A 58 -34.87 7.20 -15.37
CA LYS A 58 -34.05 7.50 -16.58
C LYS A 58 -32.62 8.00 -16.27
N ALA A 59 -32.11 7.74 -15.08
CA ALA A 59 -31.07 8.56 -14.46
C ALA A 59 -29.63 8.27 -14.89
N LYS A 60 -28.84 9.35 -14.87
CA LYS A 60 -27.38 9.34 -14.62
C LYS A 60 -27.09 8.57 -13.33
N ASN A 61 -25.92 7.92 -13.22
CA ASN A 61 -25.51 7.07 -12.07
C ASN A 61 -25.93 7.59 -10.68
N ASP A 62 -25.85 8.92 -10.47
CA ASP A 62 -26.07 9.55 -9.18
C ASP A 62 -27.52 9.56 -8.68
N GLU A 63 -28.53 9.65 -9.55
CA GLU A 63 -29.94 9.73 -9.06
C GLU A 63 -30.45 8.35 -8.66
N LEU A 64 -30.03 7.30 -9.37
CA LEU A 64 -30.31 5.92 -8.98
C LEU A 64 -29.63 5.58 -7.65
N PHE A 65 -28.39 6.05 -7.44
CA PHE A 65 -27.69 5.88 -6.18
C PHE A 65 -28.39 6.61 -5.03
N GLU A 66 -28.79 7.88 -5.22
CA GLU A 66 -29.56 8.63 -4.22
C GLU A 66 -30.88 7.92 -3.89
N PHE A 67 -31.62 7.48 -4.91
CA PHE A 67 -32.89 6.78 -4.74
C PHE A 67 -32.74 5.50 -3.94
N MET A 68 -31.80 4.64 -4.33
CA MET A 68 -31.54 3.37 -3.63
C MET A 68 -31.05 3.59 -2.21
N PHE A 69 -30.18 4.59 -1.98
CA PHE A 69 -29.75 4.97 -0.63
C PHE A 69 -30.94 5.37 0.25
N CYS A 70 -31.86 6.17 -0.29
CA CYS A 70 -33.05 6.66 0.43
C CYS A 70 -34.07 5.56 0.78
N LYS A 71 -33.96 4.37 0.18
CA LYS A 71 -34.78 3.21 0.58
C LYS A 71 -34.40 2.65 1.94
N ASN A 72 -33.27 3.07 2.52
CA ASN A 72 -32.80 2.66 3.85
C ASN A 72 -32.83 1.14 4.02
N ILE A 73 -32.20 0.45 3.08
CA ILE A 73 -32.17 -1.02 3.00
C ILE A 73 -31.36 -1.56 4.19
N GLU A 74 -31.77 -2.70 4.74
CA GLU A 74 -31.05 -3.34 5.84
C GLU A 74 -29.62 -3.72 5.42
N ASN A 75 -28.63 -3.50 6.30
CA ASN A 75 -27.21 -3.75 5.99
C ASN A 75 -26.96 -5.20 5.58
N ASP A 76 -27.61 -6.17 6.21
CA ASP A 76 -27.40 -7.59 5.90
C ASP A 76 -27.73 -7.91 4.43
N ARG A 77 -28.76 -7.28 3.87
CA ARG A 77 -29.14 -7.44 2.45
C ARG A 77 -28.11 -6.85 1.51
N ILE A 78 -27.48 -5.74 1.91
CA ILE A 78 -26.38 -5.12 1.15
C ILE A 78 -25.14 -6.00 1.22
N ASP A 79 -24.82 -6.54 2.39
CA ASP A 79 -23.67 -7.39 2.64
C ASP A 79 -23.77 -8.70 1.85
N GLU A 80 -24.95 -9.33 1.85
CA GLU A 80 -25.26 -10.50 1.02
C GLU A 80 -25.01 -10.19 -0.46
N PHE A 81 -25.55 -9.08 -0.96
CA PHE A 81 -25.39 -8.69 -2.36
C PHE A 81 -23.92 -8.41 -2.72
N ILE A 82 -23.19 -7.69 -1.87
CA ILE A 82 -21.76 -7.43 -2.04
C ILE A 82 -20.97 -8.75 -2.12
N LYS A 83 -21.24 -9.71 -1.22
CA LYS A 83 -20.60 -11.03 -1.22
C LYS A 83 -20.90 -11.80 -2.50
N GLN A 84 -22.13 -11.74 -3.00
CA GLN A 84 -22.50 -12.37 -4.28
C GLN A 84 -21.73 -11.77 -5.46
N ILE A 85 -21.65 -10.44 -5.55
CA ILE A 85 -20.88 -9.77 -6.61
C ILE A 85 -19.41 -10.14 -6.53
N TYR A 86 -18.82 -10.09 -5.32
CA TYR A 86 -17.43 -10.47 -5.12
C TYR A 86 -17.17 -11.92 -5.53
N ALA A 87 -18.03 -12.87 -5.15
CA ALA A 87 -17.87 -14.28 -5.52
C ALA A 87 -17.87 -14.49 -7.04
N ILE A 88 -18.71 -13.76 -7.78
CA ILE A 88 -18.75 -13.80 -9.25
C ILE A 88 -17.43 -13.28 -9.84
N GLU A 89 -16.98 -12.10 -9.42
CA GLU A 89 -15.74 -11.51 -9.93
C GLU A 89 -14.50 -12.34 -9.54
N ARG A 90 -14.47 -12.84 -8.29
CA ARG A 90 -13.39 -13.63 -7.74
C ARG A 90 -13.22 -14.96 -8.48
N LYS A 91 -14.33 -15.60 -8.89
CA LYS A 91 -14.30 -16.84 -9.69
C LYS A 91 -13.51 -16.68 -10.99
N GLU A 92 -13.61 -15.53 -11.67
CA GLU A 92 -12.81 -15.26 -12.87
C GLU A 92 -11.35 -14.97 -12.54
N ARG A 93 -11.07 -14.22 -11.46
CA ARG A 93 -9.69 -13.91 -11.04
C ARG A 93 -8.91 -15.16 -10.62
N VAL A 94 -9.53 -16.10 -9.91
CA VAL A 94 -8.91 -17.37 -9.49
C VAL A 94 -8.38 -18.16 -10.69
N LYS A 95 -9.10 -18.16 -11.82
CA LYS A 95 -8.66 -18.90 -13.03
C LYS A 95 -7.31 -18.41 -13.56
N ASN A 96 -7.03 -17.12 -13.47
CA ASN A 96 -5.80 -16.51 -13.97
C ASN A 96 -4.69 -16.42 -12.89
N GLU A 97 -4.98 -16.78 -11.65
CA GLU A 97 -4.12 -16.49 -10.51
C GLU A 97 -2.76 -17.19 -10.58
N ASN A 98 -2.75 -18.48 -10.93
CA ASN A 98 -1.50 -19.25 -11.07
C ASN A 98 -0.61 -18.71 -12.20
N TYR A 99 -1.22 -18.26 -13.30
CA TYR A 99 -0.50 -17.62 -14.39
C TYR A 99 0.15 -16.31 -13.92
N LEU A 100 -0.60 -15.46 -13.20
CA LEU A 100 -0.07 -14.21 -12.66
C LEU A 100 1.11 -14.45 -11.72
N TYR A 101 1.01 -15.39 -10.78
CA TYR A 101 2.13 -15.75 -9.91
C TYR A 101 3.34 -16.18 -10.72
N SER A 102 3.18 -17.06 -11.72
CA SER A 102 4.27 -17.45 -12.62
C SER A 102 4.94 -16.24 -13.28
N GLN A 103 4.18 -15.25 -13.73
CA GLN A 103 4.74 -14.02 -14.31
C GLN A 103 5.49 -13.18 -13.26
N LEU A 104 4.94 -13.04 -12.04
CA LEU A 104 5.56 -12.27 -10.96
C LEU A 104 6.94 -12.83 -10.55
N TYR A 105 7.16 -14.14 -10.66
CA TYR A 105 8.47 -14.77 -10.40
C TYR A 105 9.54 -14.49 -11.47
N LYS A 106 9.15 -13.97 -12.64
CA LYS A 106 10.08 -13.55 -13.70
C LYS A 106 10.82 -12.27 -13.35
N LEU A 107 10.23 -11.37 -12.56
CA LEU A 107 10.91 -10.15 -12.11
C LEU A 107 12.08 -10.51 -11.19
N LYS A 108 13.30 -10.10 -11.57
CA LYS A 108 14.52 -10.38 -10.81
C LYS A 108 15.06 -9.16 -10.07
N VAL A 109 14.88 -7.98 -10.64
CA VAL A 109 15.35 -6.70 -10.09
C VAL A 109 14.13 -5.83 -9.83
N PHE A 110 14.10 -5.18 -8.67
CA PHE A 110 13.06 -4.23 -8.29
C PHE A 110 13.68 -2.84 -8.16
N ASP A 111 13.67 -2.10 -9.26
CA ASP A 111 14.18 -0.74 -9.33
C ASP A 111 13.25 0.19 -10.09
N TRP A 112 13.00 1.37 -9.51
CA TRP A 112 12.05 2.36 -10.02
C TRP A 112 12.64 3.26 -11.12
N GLY A 113 13.90 3.03 -11.52
CA GLY A 113 14.57 3.84 -12.55
C GLY A 113 14.78 5.30 -12.12
N GLY A 114 14.86 5.57 -10.82
CA GLY A 114 15.01 6.93 -10.29
C GLY A 114 13.79 7.83 -10.40
N PHE A 115 12.64 7.33 -10.90
CA PHE A 115 11.39 8.09 -10.90
C PHE A 115 10.71 7.99 -9.53
N TYR A 116 10.81 9.04 -8.72
CA TYR A 116 10.17 9.09 -7.39
C TYR A 116 8.77 9.74 -7.46
N GLN A 117 7.82 9.25 -6.67
CA GLN A 117 6.48 9.84 -6.48
C GLN A 117 5.60 10.05 -7.73
N ASN A 118 5.69 9.17 -8.74
CA ASN A 118 4.93 9.29 -10.00
C ASN A 118 5.20 10.60 -10.76
N ALA A 119 6.41 11.14 -10.65
CA ALA A 119 6.81 12.37 -11.31
C ALA A 119 7.57 12.13 -12.63
N VAL A 120 7.24 11.06 -13.36
CA VAL A 120 7.94 10.67 -14.61
C VAL A 120 8.02 11.83 -15.59
N GLU A 121 6.88 12.45 -15.89
CA GLU A 121 6.79 13.60 -16.79
C GLU A 121 7.68 14.76 -16.32
N ARG A 122 7.58 15.11 -15.03
CA ARG A 122 8.36 16.21 -14.46
C ARG A 122 9.87 15.92 -14.54
N THR A 123 10.28 14.70 -14.21
CA THR A 123 11.67 14.27 -14.33
C THR A 123 12.17 14.37 -15.77
N ILE A 124 11.37 13.94 -16.74
CA ILE A 124 11.72 14.05 -18.17
C ILE A 124 11.88 15.51 -18.59
N VAL A 125 10.91 16.35 -18.25
CA VAL A 125 10.90 17.77 -18.61
C VAL A 125 12.08 18.52 -17.98
N ASP A 126 12.27 18.37 -16.67
CA ASP A 126 13.24 19.16 -15.92
C ASP A 126 14.70 18.69 -16.13
N ASN A 127 14.93 17.42 -16.51
CA ASN A 127 16.29 16.89 -16.69
C ASN A 127 16.74 16.76 -18.15
N TYR A 128 15.82 16.59 -19.09
CA TYR A 128 16.17 16.35 -20.49
C TYR A 128 15.67 17.49 -21.38
N VAL A 129 14.36 17.73 -21.42
CA VAL A 129 13.75 18.70 -22.35
C VAL A 129 14.27 20.12 -22.15
N LYS A 130 14.38 20.59 -20.90
CA LYS A 130 14.83 21.96 -20.61
C LYS A 130 16.35 22.14 -20.62
N LYS A 131 17.13 21.05 -20.53
CA LYS A 131 18.58 21.10 -20.30
C LYS A 131 19.40 20.70 -21.52
N ILE A 132 18.88 19.80 -22.36
CA ILE A 132 19.58 19.28 -23.53
C ILE A 132 19.07 20.04 -24.75
N GLN A 133 19.93 20.86 -25.34
CA GLN A 133 19.62 21.60 -26.58
C GLN A 133 20.05 20.83 -27.84
N ASP A 134 21.12 20.05 -27.73
CA ASP A 134 21.64 19.26 -28.84
C ASP A 134 20.75 18.04 -29.13
N TYR A 135 20.33 17.90 -30.39
CA TYR A 135 19.37 16.87 -30.80
C TYR A 135 19.95 15.46 -30.69
N GLU A 136 21.20 15.26 -31.11
CA GLU A 136 21.85 13.94 -31.08
C GLU A 136 22.12 13.50 -29.64
N GLN A 137 22.53 14.42 -28.77
CA GLN A 137 22.64 14.19 -27.34
C GLN A 137 21.30 13.80 -26.71
N LEU A 138 20.20 14.44 -27.13
CA LEU A 138 18.86 14.10 -26.65
C LEU A 138 18.47 12.69 -27.09
N CYS A 139 18.66 12.35 -28.37
CA CYS A 139 18.43 11.00 -28.90
C CYS A 139 19.24 9.95 -28.13
N ASN A 140 20.53 10.19 -27.92
CA ASN A 140 21.40 9.30 -27.14
C ASN A 140 20.93 9.15 -25.69
N SER A 141 20.46 10.23 -25.06
CA SER A 141 19.93 10.20 -23.69
C SER A 141 18.62 9.42 -23.60
N ILE A 142 17.77 9.49 -24.63
CA ILE A 142 16.54 8.69 -24.70
C ILE A 142 16.87 7.21 -24.69
N GLU A 143 17.81 6.78 -25.54
CA GLU A 143 18.17 5.36 -25.67
C GLU A 143 18.90 4.81 -24.45
N ASN A 144 19.88 5.54 -23.93
CA ASN A 144 20.84 5.00 -22.96
C ASN A 144 20.54 5.37 -21.50
N ASP A 145 19.64 6.32 -21.24
CA ASP A 145 19.28 6.74 -19.88
C ASP A 145 17.76 6.68 -19.63
N ILE A 146 16.93 7.31 -20.47
CA ILE A 146 15.48 7.35 -20.25
C ILE A 146 14.85 5.96 -20.43
N ASN A 147 15.17 5.24 -21.50
CA ASN A 147 14.57 3.93 -21.79
C ASN A 147 14.81 2.89 -20.68
N PRO A 148 16.05 2.68 -20.19
CA PRO A 148 16.29 1.77 -19.07
C PRO A 148 15.52 2.16 -17.80
N ARG A 149 15.45 3.46 -17.48
CA ARG A 149 14.70 3.95 -16.33
C ARG A 149 13.20 3.72 -16.47
N LEU A 150 12.65 3.99 -17.65
CA LEU A 150 11.22 3.76 -17.94
C LEU A 150 10.89 2.27 -17.87
N GLN A 151 11.77 1.40 -18.38
CA GLN A 151 11.62 -0.04 -18.26
C GLN A 151 11.53 -0.46 -16.78
N GLY A 152 12.44 0.01 -15.93
CA GLY A 152 12.41 -0.24 -14.48
C GLY A 152 11.10 0.22 -13.84
N TYR A 153 10.68 1.47 -14.12
CA TYR A 153 9.42 2.02 -13.62
C TYR A 153 8.19 1.21 -14.05
N ILE A 154 8.11 0.81 -15.32
CA ILE A 154 6.98 0.03 -15.85
C ILE A 154 6.93 -1.34 -15.18
N LEU A 155 8.06 -2.04 -15.07
CA LEU A 155 8.14 -3.36 -14.43
C LEU A 155 7.77 -3.30 -12.95
N CYS A 156 8.26 -2.31 -12.20
CA CYS A 156 7.92 -2.12 -10.80
C CYS A 156 6.45 -1.73 -10.61
N SER A 157 5.92 -0.86 -11.47
CA SER A 157 4.51 -0.45 -11.43
C SER A 157 3.58 -1.63 -11.71
N TRP A 158 3.90 -2.42 -12.74
CA TRP A 158 3.19 -3.66 -13.08
C TRP A 158 3.23 -4.66 -11.92
N TYR A 159 4.41 -4.90 -11.34
CA TYR A 159 4.57 -5.83 -10.21
C TYR A 159 3.75 -5.38 -8.98
N ASN A 160 3.82 -4.10 -8.62
CA ASN A 160 3.05 -3.56 -7.49
C ASN A 160 1.54 -3.59 -7.74
N HIS A 161 1.10 -3.34 -8.97
CA HIS A 161 -0.31 -3.40 -9.32
C HIS A 161 -0.87 -4.81 -9.10
N TRP A 162 -0.25 -5.82 -9.72
CA TRP A 162 -0.75 -7.20 -9.64
C TRP A 162 -0.59 -7.81 -8.26
N THR A 163 0.52 -7.55 -7.57
CA THR A 163 0.69 -8.03 -6.19
C THR A 163 -0.30 -7.39 -5.22
N SER A 164 -0.62 -6.10 -5.39
CA SER A 164 -1.66 -5.45 -4.57
C SER A 164 -3.01 -6.13 -4.75
N ILE A 165 -3.42 -6.40 -5.99
CA ILE A 165 -4.69 -7.10 -6.29
C ILE A 165 -4.72 -8.49 -5.64
N LEU A 166 -3.64 -9.27 -5.80
CA LEU A 166 -3.57 -10.63 -5.27
C LEU A 166 -3.60 -10.65 -3.74
N ILE A 167 -2.90 -9.74 -3.08
CA ILE A 167 -2.89 -9.62 -1.62
C ILE A 167 -4.26 -9.14 -1.12
N GLU A 168 -4.86 -8.17 -1.78
CA GLU A 168 -6.21 -7.69 -1.46
C GLU A 168 -7.26 -8.81 -1.57
N ASP A 169 -7.18 -9.64 -2.62
CA ASP A 169 -8.02 -10.83 -2.76
C ASP A 169 -7.83 -11.81 -1.58
N MET A 170 -6.61 -11.98 -1.05
CA MET A 170 -6.40 -12.83 0.14
C MET A 170 -7.13 -12.33 1.39
N PHE A 171 -7.17 -11.00 1.60
CA PHE A 171 -7.97 -10.43 2.69
C PHE A 171 -9.46 -10.62 2.42
N LYS A 172 -9.90 -10.31 1.20
CA LYS A 172 -11.31 -10.38 0.81
C LYS A 172 -11.88 -11.81 0.78
N ASP A 173 -11.03 -12.82 0.60
CA ASP A 173 -11.39 -14.23 0.70
C ASP A 173 -11.66 -14.68 2.16
N TYR A 174 -11.26 -13.89 3.18
CA TYR A 174 -11.49 -14.25 4.57
C TYR A 174 -12.98 -14.09 4.98
N PRO A 175 -13.64 -15.13 5.53
CA PRO A 175 -15.11 -15.15 5.69
C PRO A 175 -15.73 -14.02 6.51
N SER A 176 -15.02 -13.48 7.50
CA SER A 176 -15.54 -12.39 8.35
C SER A 176 -15.27 -10.98 7.81
N LEU A 177 -14.59 -10.86 6.66
CA LEU A 177 -14.41 -9.59 5.97
C LEU A 177 -15.49 -9.43 4.90
N LEU A 178 -15.99 -8.20 4.77
CA LEU A 178 -16.86 -7.82 3.67
C LEU A 178 -16.02 -7.10 2.61
N PRO A 179 -15.90 -7.59 1.38
CA PRO A 179 -15.12 -6.94 0.35
C PRO A 179 -15.78 -5.63 -0.11
N ALA A 180 -15.01 -4.59 -0.39
CA ALA A 180 -15.52 -3.46 -1.16
C ALA A 180 -15.45 -3.79 -2.66
N VAL A 181 -16.61 -4.02 -3.27
CA VAL A 181 -16.73 -4.20 -4.72
C VAL A 181 -16.73 -2.85 -5.45
N GLY A 182 -16.42 -2.84 -6.75
CA GLY A 182 -16.57 -1.64 -7.58
C GLY A 182 -15.49 -0.54 -7.48
N LEU A 183 -14.39 -0.76 -6.72
CA LEU A 183 -13.27 0.17 -6.51
C LEU A 183 -13.70 1.51 -5.91
N ILE A 184 -14.07 1.50 -4.63
CA ILE A 184 -14.34 2.74 -3.89
C ILE A 184 -13.05 3.33 -3.33
N LYS A 185 -13.01 4.65 -3.23
CA LYS A 185 -11.84 5.36 -2.71
C LYS A 185 -11.65 4.99 -1.24
N LYS A 186 -10.41 4.65 -0.88
CA LYS A 186 -9.92 4.54 0.50
C LYS A 186 -10.64 3.49 1.35
N VAL A 187 -11.25 2.48 0.73
CA VAL A 187 -11.84 1.33 1.40
C VAL A 187 -11.72 0.13 0.47
N ASP A 188 -10.95 -0.86 0.89
CA ASP A 188 -10.78 -2.13 0.18
C ASP A 188 -11.68 -3.22 0.79
N PHE A 189 -11.89 -3.21 2.11
CA PHE A 189 -12.79 -4.13 2.80
C PHE A 189 -13.35 -3.53 4.10
N PHE A 190 -14.37 -4.18 4.65
CA PHE A 190 -14.93 -3.89 5.96
C PHE A 190 -14.66 -5.07 6.90
N TRP A 191 -14.08 -4.79 8.06
CA TRP A 191 -13.93 -5.76 9.14
C TRP A 191 -14.93 -5.43 10.23
N LYS A 192 -16.01 -6.22 10.34
CA LYS A 192 -17.12 -5.96 11.27
C LYS A 192 -17.65 -4.52 11.17
N ASP A 193 -18.07 -4.13 9.96
CA ASP A 193 -18.54 -2.77 9.63
C ASP A 193 -17.51 -1.65 9.78
N PHE A 194 -16.25 -1.99 10.07
CA PHE A 194 -15.16 -1.03 10.11
C PHE A 194 -14.41 -1.00 8.78
N PRO A 195 -14.39 0.13 8.03
CA PRO A 195 -13.78 0.19 6.71
C PRO A 195 -12.26 0.34 6.82
N PHE A 196 -11.52 -0.41 6.00
CA PHE A 196 -10.07 -0.32 5.88
C PHE A 196 -9.62 -0.19 4.43
N ASP A 197 -8.62 0.66 4.22
CA ASP A 197 -7.75 0.72 3.05
C ASP A 197 -6.49 -0.11 3.33
N LEU A 198 -6.23 -1.11 2.49
CA LEU A 198 -5.05 -1.96 2.58
C LEU A 198 -3.84 -1.25 2.00
N LYS A 199 -2.74 -1.25 2.75
CA LYS A 199 -1.46 -0.65 2.33
C LYS A 199 -0.34 -1.64 2.52
N VAL A 200 0.13 -2.20 1.41
CA VAL A 200 1.27 -3.14 1.40
C VAL A 200 2.57 -2.37 1.21
N THR A 201 3.51 -2.53 2.15
CA THR A 201 4.80 -1.84 2.15
C THR A 201 5.92 -2.72 2.70
N HIS A 202 7.16 -2.26 2.56
CA HIS A 202 8.32 -2.79 3.24
C HIS A 202 8.61 -1.99 4.51
N PHE A 203 9.50 -2.51 5.35
CA PHE A 203 10.03 -1.71 6.46
C PHE A 203 10.74 -0.46 5.88
N PRO A 204 10.33 0.77 6.24
CA PRO A 204 10.84 1.96 5.55
C PRO A 204 12.28 2.31 5.92
N ASP A 205 13.12 2.59 4.93
CA ASP A 205 14.50 3.06 5.15
C ASP A 205 14.55 4.34 5.99
N GLY A 206 13.63 5.27 5.75
CA GLY A 206 13.53 6.50 6.53
C GLY A 206 13.18 6.26 8.01
N PHE A 207 12.36 5.24 8.29
CA PHE A 207 12.06 4.85 9.67
C PHE A 207 13.23 4.10 10.31
N MET A 208 13.94 3.26 9.56
CA MET A 208 15.20 2.66 10.01
C MET A 208 16.21 3.74 10.40
N GLN A 209 16.38 4.77 9.57
CA GLN A 209 17.27 5.89 9.86
C GLN A 209 16.86 6.65 11.13
N LEU A 210 15.55 6.91 11.30
CA LEU A 210 15.01 7.53 12.52
C LEU A 210 15.39 6.72 13.77
N LYS A 211 15.14 5.40 13.75
CA LYS A 211 15.45 4.51 14.88
C LYS A 211 16.94 4.38 15.16
N ARG A 212 17.78 4.44 14.14
CA ARG A 212 19.23 4.51 14.35
C ARG A 212 19.64 5.81 15.02
N SER A 213 19.08 6.95 14.61
CA SER A 213 19.35 8.24 15.22
C SER A 213 18.95 8.28 16.70
N GLU A 214 17.80 7.71 17.06
CA GLU A 214 17.35 7.60 18.47
C GLU A 214 18.29 6.74 19.33
N LEU A 215 19.01 5.82 18.71
CA LEU A 215 20.03 4.97 19.35
C LEU A 215 21.44 5.59 19.27
N GLU A 216 21.56 6.85 18.84
CA GLU A 216 22.84 7.56 18.63
C GLU A 216 23.77 6.87 17.61
N LEU A 217 23.20 6.11 16.68
CA LEU A 217 23.93 5.39 15.64
C LEU A 217 24.00 6.22 14.35
N SER A 218 25.13 6.12 13.65
CA SER A 218 25.27 6.73 12.32
C SER A 218 24.29 6.11 11.31
N PRO A 219 23.90 6.83 10.24
CA PRO A 219 23.16 6.25 9.12
C PRO A 219 23.87 5.01 8.54
N GLU A 220 23.11 4.07 8.00
CA GLU A 220 23.65 2.79 7.51
C GLU A 220 24.71 2.98 6.43
N LEU A 221 24.42 3.83 5.43
CA LEU A 221 25.39 4.15 4.38
C LEU A 221 26.69 4.75 4.92
N THR A 222 26.60 5.59 5.96
CA THR A 222 27.77 6.21 6.60
C THR A 222 28.62 5.15 7.31
N GLU A 223 27.97 4.20 7.99
CA GLU A 223 28.64 3.09 8.66
C GLU A 223 29.35 2.16 7.65
N LEU A 224 28.68 1.81 6.54
CA LEU A 224 29.27 1.02 5.46
C LEU A 224 30.48 1.72 4.83
N LYS A 225 30.36 3.02 4.51
CA LYS A 225 31.46 3.82 3.94
C LYS A 225 32.65 3.91 4.90
N ARG A 226 32.39 4.05 6.20
CA ARG A 226 33.44 4.10 7.23
C ARG A 226 34.20 2.77 7.28
N PHE A 227 33.48 1.65 7.38
CA PHE A 227 34.09 0.32 7.38
C PHE A 227 34.92 0.07 6.12
N ALA A 228 34.38 0.41 4.94
CA ALA A 228 35.09 0.24 3.68
C ALA A 228 36.39 1.06 3.62
N ARG A 229 36.38 2.30 4.13
CA ARG A 229 37.59 3.13 4.21
C ARG A 229 38.64 2.53 5.14
N GLU A 230 38.22 2.04 6.31
CA GLU A 230 39.12 1.45 7.32
C GLU A 230 39.76 0.14 6.85
N ASN A 231 39.06 -0.61 6.00
CA ASN A 231 39.51 -1.91 5.49
C ASN A 231 39.96 -1.86 4.02
N ASN A 232 40.18 -0.67 3.45
CA ASN A 232 40.62 -0.47 2.07
C ASN A 232 39.74 -1.16 1.00
N ILE A 233 38.43 -1.26 1.24
CA ILE A 233 37.46 -1.83 0.29
C ILE A 233 37.10 -0.74 -0.74
N PRO A 234 37.45 -0.92 -2.03
CA PRO A 234 37.11 0.06 -3.05
C PRO A 234 35.62 -0.02 -3.42
N TYR A 235 35.04 1.12 -3.77
CA TYR A 235 33.67 1.23 -4.29
C TYR A 235 33.57 2.46 -5.20
N ASP A 236 32.56 2.52 -6.06
CA ASP A 236 32.36 3.66 -6.94
C ASP A 236 31.84 4.88 -6.15
N ARG A 237 32.70 5.88 -5.95
CA ARG A 237 32.35 7.10 -5.22
C ARG A 237 31.46 8.06 -6.00
N ASN A 238 31.34 7.87 -7.32
CA ASN A 238 30.57 8.73 -8.21
C ASN A 238 29.14 8.22 -8.43
N ALA A 239 28.88 6.96 -8.08
CA ALA A 239 27.55 6.35 -8.13
C ALA A 239 26.57 7.03 -7.16
N ASN A 240 25.27 6.79 -7.37
CA ASN A 240 24.26 7.35 -6.47
C ASN A 240 24.24 6.59 -5.12
N ASN A 241 23.68 7.20 -4.08
CA ASN A 241 23.70 6.62 -2.72
C ASN A 241 23.10 5.21 -2.63
N LYS A 242 22.09 4.87 -3.44
CA LYS A 242 21.46 3.54 -3.44
C LYS A 242 22.39 2.50 -4.07
N GLU A 243 23.05 2.86 -5.17
CA GLU A 243 24.07 2.02 -5.83
C GLU A 243 25.27 1.78 -4.91
N ILE A 244 25.80 2.85 -4.32
CA ILE A 244 26.90 2.75 -3.35
C ILE A 244 26.51 1.85 -2.18
N PHE A 245 25.30 2.02 -1.64
CA PHE A 245 24.80 1.19 -0.56
C PHE A 245 24.81 -0.29 -0.94
N SER A 246 24.24 -0.62 -2.09
CA SER A 246 24.16 -1.99 -2.61
C SER A 246 25.54 -2.60 -2.87
N GLU A 247 26.44 -1.84 -3.50
CA GLU A 247 27.81 -2.28 -3.79
C GLU A 247 28.57 -2.56 -2.49
N LEU A 248 28.55 -1.62 -1.54
CA LEU A 248 29.24 -1.76 -0.26
C LEU A 248 28.72 -2.95 0.53
N LEU A 249 27.40 -3.09 0.66
CA LEU A 249 26.80 -4.21 1.38
C LEU A 249 27.23 -5.54 0.75
N THR A 250 27.23 -5.64 -0.58
CA THR A 250 27.65 -6.84 -1.31
C THR A 250 29.13 -7.14 -1.08
N ARG A 251 30.02 -6.17 -1.35
CA ARG A 251 31.47 -6.34 -1.21
C ARG A 251 31.87 -6.74 0.21
N ILE A 252 31.32 -6.08 1.22
CA ILE A 252 31.64 -6.38 2.61
C ILE A 252 31.06 -7.76 3.00
N SER A 253 29.90 -8.16 2.47
CA SER A 253 29.31 -9.48 2.74
C SER A 253 30.08 -10.63 2.09
N GLU A 254 30.70 -10.40 0.93
CA GLU A 254 31.51 -11.39 0.20
C GLU A 254 32.97 -11.42 0.67
N ASP A 255 33.39 -10.42 1.46
CA ASP A 255 34.75 -10.35 2.00
C ASP A 255 35.01 -11.52 2.97
N THR A 256 36.16 -12.16 2.77
CA THR A 256 36.52 -13.39 3.51
C THR A 256 37.20 -13.11 4.85
N SER A 257 37.59 -11.86 5.12
CA SER A 257 38.21 -11.42 6.37
C SER A 257 37.30 -11.64 7.57
N LYS A 258 37.91 -11.78 8.74
CA LYS A 258 37.17 -11.99 9.99
C LYS A 258 36.41 -10.72 10.36
N GLU A 259 37.04 -9.58 10.16
CA GLU A 259 36.56 -8.24 10.45
C GLU A 259 35.27 -7.93 9.66
N ALA A 260 35.25 -8.21 8.36
CA ALA A 260 34.07 -7.99 7.53
C ALA A 260 32.90 -8.92 7.91
N LYS A 261 33.18 -10.20 8.18
CA LYS A 261 32.17 -11.17 8.66
C LYS A 261 31.55 -10.76 9.99
N GLU A 262 32.37 -10.26 10.92
CA GLU A 262 31.89 -9.75 12.22
C GLU A 262 31.07 -8.47 12.04
N PHE A 263 31.55 -7.53 11.22
CA PHE A 263 30.84 -6.29 10.91
C PHE A 263 29.46 -6.56 10.30
N ILE A 264 29.37 -7.40 9.26
CA ILE A 264 28.09 -7.71 8.59
C ILE A 264 27.13 -8.42 9.54
N ARG A 265 27.63 -9.36 10.35
CA ARG A 265 26.81 -10.02 11.36
C ARG A 265 26.22 -9.02 12.35
N GLU A 266 27.02 -8.09 12.85
CA GLU A 266 26.57 -7.05 13.77
C GLU A 266 25.59 -6.07 13.09
N PHE A 267 25.88 -5.66 11.86
CA PHE A 267 25.03 -4.80 11.05
C PHE A 267 23.61 -5.39 10.86
N HIS A 268 23.51 -6.67 10.46
CA HIS A 268 22.22 -7.36 10.34
C HIS A 268 21.56 -7.60 11.71
N ARG A 269 22.34 -7.92 12.75
CA ARG A 269 21.80 -8.08 14.11
C ARG A 269 21.14 -6.81 14.61
N LEU A 270 21.76 -5.65 14.36
CA LEU A 270 21.22 -4.35 14.73
C LEU A 270 19.94 -4.02 13.96
N ARG A 271 19.93 -4.22 12.63
CA ARG A 271 18.71 -4.10 11.80
C ARG A 271 17.57 -4.95 12.35
N LYS A 272 17.83 -6.24 12.60
CA LYS A 272 16.87 -7.20 13.16
C LYS A 272 16.38 -6.75 14.54
N LYS A 273 17.24 -6.25 15.41
CA LYS A 273 16.88 -5.70 16.73
C LYS A 273 15.90 -4.53 16.60
N ILE A 274 16.19 -3.55 15.73
CA ILE A 274 15.32 -2.39 15.49
C ILE A 274 13.94 -2.84 15.01
N ILE A 275 13.90 -3.74 14.03
CA ILE A 275 12.65 -4.26 13.46
C ILE A 275 11.84 -5.02 14.52
N LEU A 276 12.45 -5.96 15.25
CA LEU A 276 11.77 -6.74 16.27
C LEU A 276 11.24 -5.86 17.42
N ASN A 277 11.96 -4.81 17.79
CA ASN A 277 11.47 -3.82 18.75
C ASN A 277 10.27 -3.04 18.20
N THR A 278 10.30 -2.67 16.93
CA THR A 278 9.19 -1.99 16.25
C THR A 278 7.95 -2.89 16.17
N ILE A 279 8.12 -4.19 15.94
CA ILE A 279 6.99 -5.14 15.92
C ILE A 279 6.29 -5.23 17.27
N LYS A 280 7.06 -5.18 18.37
CA LYS A 280 6.51 -5.18 19.74
C LYS A 280 5.70 -3.92 20.05
N ASN A 281 6.08 -2.78 19.47
CA ASN A 281 5.36 -1.51 19.61
C ASN A 281 5.26 -0.76 18.27
N PRO A 282 4.27 -1.10 17.42
CA PRO A 282 4.19 -0.57 16.06
C PRO A 282 3.65 0.86 15.97
N THR A 283 3.18 1.44 17.07
CA THR A 283 2.47 2.73 17.08
C THR A 283 3.25 3.83 16.37
N GLU A 284 4.55 3.93 16.63
CA GLU A 284 5.41 4.95 16.03
C GLU A 284 5.60 4.73 14.53
N LEU A 285 5.73 3.47 14.08
CA LEU A 285 5.80 3.16 12.66
C LEU A 285 4.47 3.52 11.96
N ILE A 286 3.33 3.22 12.58
CA ILE A 286 2.02 3.56 12.03
C ILE A 286 1.88 5.08 11.90
N LYS A 287 2.28 5.87 12.91
CA LYS A 287 2.32 7.34 12.80
C LYS A 287 3.21 7.76 11.65
N TRP A 288 4.45 7.28 11.62
CA TRP A 288 5.41 7.60 10.58
C TRP A 288 4.86 7.37 9.17
N PHE A 289 4.13 6.27 8.93
CA PHE A 289 3.48 6.02 7.64
C PHE A 289 2.48 7.10 7.23
N TYR A 290 1.84 7.78 8.17
CA TYR A 290 0.94 8.89 7.89
C TYR A 290 1.67 10.23 7.76
N GLU A 291 2.63 10.50 8.63
CA GLU A 291 3.35 11.78 8.71
C GLU A 291 4.28 11.98 7.51
N GLU A 292 4.93 10.91 7.03
CA GLU A 292 5.87 10.95 5.90
C GLU A 292 5.22 10.73 4.52
N GLN A 293 3.89 10.92 4.43
CA GLN A 293 3.20 10.86 3.14
C GLN A 293 3.55 12.06 2.25
N GLY A 294 3.89 11.78 1.00
CA GLY A 294 4.06 12.82 -0.01
C GLY A 294 2.77 13.60 -0.26
N VAL A 295 2.89 14.92 -0.48
CA VAL A 295 1.76 15.87 -0.58
C VAL A 295 0.65 15.45 -1.54
N ARG A 296 1.00 14.92 -2.72
CA ARG A 296 0.02 14.48 -3.73
C ARG A 296 -0.73 13.19 -3.35
N ARG A 297 -0.26 12.48 -2.33
CA ARG A 297 -0.77 11.15 -1.92
C ARG A 297 -1.42 11.16 -0.54
N PHE A 298 -1.36 12.30 0.16
CA PHE A 298 -1.86 12.40 1.52
C PHE A 298 -3.36 12.10 1.61
N ASP A 299 -3.70 11.24 2.57
CA ASP A 299 -5.04 11.08 3.11
C ASP A 299 -4.96 10.56 4.55
N ALA A 300 -6.08 10.70 5.28
CA ALA A 300 -6.25 10.23 6.65
C ALA A 300 -7.24 9.05 6.74
N ALA A 301 -7.32 8.22 5.70
CA ALA A 301 -8.20 7.05 5.70
C ALA A 301 -7.78 6.05 6.78
N ASN A 302 -8.72 5.19 7.19
CA ASN A 302 -8.42 4.07 8.06
C ASN A 302 -7.56 3.07 7.30
N ARG A 303 -6.41 2.65 7.84
CA ARG A 303 -5.48 1.79 7.11
C ARG A 303 -5.17 0.49 7.82
N PHE A 304 -5.15 -0.57 7.04
CA PHE A 304 -4.52 -1.83 7.43
C PHE A 304 -3.16 -1.87 6.73
N PHE A 305 -2.08 -1.71 7.47
CA PHE A 305 -0.73 -1.81 6.93
C PHE A 305 -0.28 -3.28 6.91
N LEU A 306 0.21 -3.73 5.76
CA LEU A 306 0.89 -5.02 5.63
C LEU A 306 2.37 -4.74 5.37
N VAL A 307 3.20 -4.94 6.39
CA VAL A 307 4.64 -4.65 6.35
C VAL A 307 5.40 -5.94 6.10
N LEU A 308 6.02 -6.04 4.92
CA LEU A 308 6.77 -7.21 4.49
C LEU A 308 8.24 -7.03 4.82
N VAL A 309 8.82 -8.00 5.54
CA VAL A 309 10.21 -7.95 5.99
C VAL A 309 10.87 -9.32 5.83
N ASP A 310 11.90 -9.40 5.01
CA ASP A 310 12.81 -10.55 4.99
C ASP A 310 13.98 -10.23 5.95
N LEU A 311 14.00 -10.89 7.12
CA LEU A 311 14.93 -10.54 8.20
C LEU A 311 16.37 -10.91 7.89
N GLU A 312 16.58 -11.80 6.92
CA GLU A 312 17.89 -12.24 6.47
C GLU A 312 18.41 -11.33 5.34
N ASN A 313 17.51 -10.81 4.50
CA ASN A 313 17.87 -9.84 3.45
C ASN A 313 16.76 -8.79 3.23
N LEU A 314 16.89 -7.63 3.87
CA LEU A 314 15.87 -6.58 3.83
C LEU A 314 15.61 -6.06 2.42
N GLU A 315 16.66 -5.99 1.61
CA GLU A 315 16.68 -5.53 0.22
C GLU A 315 15.83 -6.44 -0.68
N ASP A 316 15.57 -7.67 -0.25
CA ASP A 316 14.75 -8.67 -0.92
C ASP A 316 13.31 -8.78 -0.40
N SER A 317 12.91 -7.92 0.55
CA SER A 317 11.55 -7.93 1.15
C SER A 317 10.43 -7.77 0.10
N TRP A 318 10.71 -7.15 -1.04
CA TRP A 318 9.76 -7.04 -2.17
C TRP A 318 9.37 -8.38 -2.78
N LYS A 319 10.23 -9.41 -2.66
CA LYS A 319 9.95 -10.77 -3.12
C LYS A 319 8.85 -11.44 -2.29
N LEU A 320 8.59 -10.98 -1.06
CA LEU A 320 7.52 -11.51 -0.22
C LEU A 320 6.13 -11.23 -0.79
N LYS A 321 5.96 -10.15 -1.58
CA LYS A 321 4.67 -9.82 -2.22
C LYS A 321 4.12 -10.92 -3.13
N ARG A 322 5.00 -11.77 -3.68
CA ARG A 322 4.62 -12.89 -4.54
C ARG A 322 4.63 -14.25 -3.81
N ASN A 323 4.95 -14.29 -2.51
CA ASN A 323 4.91 -15.53 -1.73
C ASN A 323 3.48 -15.83 -1.26
N LYS A 324 2.67 -16.41 -2.16
CA LYS A 324 1.24 -16.72 -1.93
C LYS A 324 1.00 -17.44 -0.60
N LYS A 325 1.75 -18.53 -0.37
CA LYS A 325 1.53 -19.42 0.78
C LYS A 325 1.77 -18.68 2.10
N LEU A 326 2.93 -18.03 2.23
CA LEU A 326 3.29 -17.30 3.44
C LEU A 326 2.28 -16.19 3.75
N LEU A 327 1.92 -15.39 2.74
CA LEU A 327 0.98 -14.28 2.90
C LEU A 327 -0.40 -14.79 3.34
N HIS A 328 -0.93 -15.81 2.66
CA HIS A 328 -2.23 -16.38 2.99
C HIS A 328 -2.27 -16.95 4.41
N GLU A 329 -1.26 -17.73 4.80
CA GLU A 329 -1.17 -18.30 6.15
C GLU A 329 -1.15 -17.21 7.24
N LYS A 330 -0.30 -16.19 7.07
CA LYS A 330 -0.15 -15.12 8.07
C LYS A 330 -1.31 -14.13 8.12
N VAL A 331 -1.95 -13.83 7.00
CA VAL A 331 -3.16 -12.99 6.97
C VAL A 331 -4.29 -13.70 7.71
N ASN A 332 -4.53 -14.98 7.42
CA ASN A 332 -5.57 -15.75 8.11
C ASN A 332 -5.28 -15.89 9.61
N GLU A 333 -4.05 -16.25 9.99
CA GLU A 333 -3.62 -16.32 11.40
C GLU A 333 -3.89 -15.00 12.14
N CYS A 334 -3.54 -13.86 11.52
CA CYS A 334 -3.79 -12.54 12.10
C CYS A 334 -5.29 -12.28 12.32
N LEU A 335 -6.12 -12.52 11.30
CA LEU A 335 -7.56 -12.27 11.37
C LEU A 335 -8.26 -13.23 12.35
N ASP A 336 -7.81 -14.49 12.43
CA ASP A 336 -8.30 -15.49 13.38
C ASP A 336 -8.00 -15.11 14.83
N ASN A 337 -6.75 -14.69 15.10
CA ASN A 337 -6.33 -14.29 16.44
C ASN A 337 -7.00 -12.99 16.91
N ASN A 338 -7.55 -12.19 15.99
CA ASN A 338 -8.16 -10.88 16.27
C ASN A 338 -9.68 -10.89 16.03
N ARG A 339 -10.33 -12.05 16.09
CA ARG A 339 -11.79 -12.19 15.93
C ARG A 339 -12.62 -11.33 16.88
N SER A 340 -12.11 -10.97 18.06
CA SER A 340 -12.79 -10.11 19.05
C SER A 340 -12.10 -8.75 19.24
N MET A 341 -11.42 -8.25 18.22
CA MET A 341 -10.68 -6.99 18.30
C MET A 341 -11.58 -5.80 18.64
N ASP A 342 -11.09 -4.97 19.55
CA ASP A 342 -11.65 -3.66 19.88
C ASP A 342 -11.05 -2.60 18.96
N PHE A 343 -11.83 -2.13 18.00
CA PHE A 343 -11.37 -1.16 16.99
C PHE A 343 -11.02 0.20 17.60
N GLU A 344 -11.55 0.57 18.77
CA GLU A 344 -11.19 1.84 19.40
C GLU A 344 -9.71 1.87 19.85
N LYS A 345 -9.11 0.70 20.09
CA LYS A 345 -7.67 0.59 20.37
C LYS A 345 -6.78 0.85 19.15
N LEU A 346 -7.35 0.87 17.95
CA LEU A 346 -6.62 1.17 16.70
C LEU A 346 -6.53 2.67 16.42
N LYS A 347 -7.20 3.48 17.25
CA LYS A 347 -7.23 4.93 17.07
C LYS A 347 -5.83 5.51 17.22
N ILE A 348 -5.42 6.29 16.23
CA ILE A 348 -4.12 6.92 16.19
C ILE A 348 -4.26 8.40 15.82
N SER A 349 -3.47 9.23 16.49
CA SER A 349 -3.31 10.64 16.16
C SER A 349 -1.90 10.88 15.62
N PHE A 350 -1.82 11.64 14.53
CA PHE A 350 -0.58 11.95 13.83
C PHE A 350 -0.62 13.38 13.29
N ASN A 351 0.54 13.97 13.04
CA ASN A 351 0.66 15.31 12.50
C ASN A 351 1.04 15.27 11.02
N TRP A 352 0.32 16.03 10.21
CA TRP A 352 0.71 16.18 8.81
C TRP A 352 0.61 17.65 8.41
N GLN A 353 1.76 18.22 8.04
CA GLN A 353 1.94 19.68 7.98
C GLN A 353 1.51 20.33 9.32
N ASP A 354 0.80 21.45 9.28
CA ASP A 354 0.41 22.21 10.46
C ASP A 354 -0.92 21.71 11.09
N ARG A 355 -1.31 20.46 10.83
CA ARG A 355 -2.60 19.90 11.29
C ARG A 355 -2.44 18.53 11.93
N THR A 356 -3.17 18.33 13.02
CA THR A 356 -3.33 17.02 13.65
C THR A 356 -4.56 16.31 13.10
N TYR A 357 -4.38 15.05 12.76
CA TYR A 357 -5.44 14.16 12.29
C TYR A 357 -5.63 13.00 13.26
N THR A 358 -6.83 12.42 13.24
CA THR A 358 -7.13 11.19 13.97
C THR A 358 -7.79 10.21 13.03
N THR A 359 -7.27 9.00 12.99
CA THR A 359 -7.77 7.89 12.16
C THR A 359 -7.66 6.59 12.93
N TYR A 360 -8.01 5.47 12.30
CA TYR A 360 -7.85 4.14 12.87
C TYR A 360 -6.94 3.33 11.98
N ALA A 361 -5.89 2.76 12.56
CA ALA A 361 -4.93 1.99 11.81
C ALA A 361 -4.39 0.81 12.60
N THR A 362 -4.07 -0.24 11.87
CA THR A 362 -3.40 -1.42 12.41
C THR A 362 -2.30 -1.87 11.45
N THR A 363 -1.41 -2.74 11.92
CA THR A 363 -0.34 -3.30 11.11
C THR A 363 -0.21 -4.80 11.31
N LEU A 364 0.11 -5.51 10.23
CA LEU A 364 0.54 -6.90 10.23
C LEU A 364 1.95 -6.95 9.63
N PHE A 365 2.88 -7.53 10.37
CA PHE A 365 4.22 -7.82 9.85
C PHE A 365 4.26 -9.25 9.31
N ILE A 366 4.75 -9.39 8.08
CA ILE A 366 5.05 -10.68 7.45
C ILE A 366 6.55 -10.84 7.46
N LEU A 367 7.03 -11.80 8.24
CA LEU A 367 8.45 -12.08 8.41
C LEU A 367 8.84 -13.32 7.59
N LYS A 368 10.01 -13.26 6.98
CA LYS A 368 10.73 -14.40 6.43
C LYS A 368 12.12 -14.51 7.06
#